data_AF-A0A1I2USF1-F1
#
_entry.id   AF-A0A1I2USF1-F1
#
_cell.length_a   1.000
_cell.length_b   1.000
_cell.length_c   1.000
_cell.angle_alpha   90.00
_cell.angle_beta   90.00
_cell.angle_gamma   90.00
#
_symmetry.space_group_name_H-M   'P 1'
#
loop_
_entity.id
_entity.type
_entity.pdbx_description
1 polymer ?
#
loop_
_entity_poly.entity_id
_entity_poly.type
_entity_poly.pdbx_seq_one_letter_code
_entity_poly.pdbx_strand_id
1 'polypeptide(L)'
;MKIYKDTKVYVQCAAGLATGGPELLHQFASYLISRGVSAYMLYTGKKCEDPVCDCYKHYHIPYTDSVENDEKNILIISETATDVLYHDDLKPRKIIWWLSVDNFFKFNAANYIKISEAALEKKFIRYYAFEPEMRVEHWAQSEYAKQFLMFNGVPESDIKMVTDYLNLIFLDDLVAKRGTHEEILKEDMVLFNPKKGLEFTQKLMEYAPDITWKPIINMTRAEVLQSLYRAKVYIDFGNHPGKDRLPREAAVSGAVVITGKRGAAGNSVDVPVSDSYKFEDCDEAIPKIVEKIRYAFKEYDKCVPDFSDYIDSVFREPLKFRNEVDSALQFDTEVAKPTVCIMSCSNDDMLKAALWLKNDGRYKTEYALNDNLNGKSIDFMQTDICFIDTGYARQLYLEGRINRFVCGREIENDQAYYIDLIRKIGIDDEDWEIIPTGI
;
A
#
# COMPACT_ATOMS: atom_id res chain seq x y z
N MET A 1 -5.67 -12.76 14.01
CA MET A 1 -4.62 -13.52 14.74
C MET A 1 -4.04 -12.79 15.97
N LYS A 2 -3.75 -13.45 17.09
CA LYS A 2 -3.08 -12.84 18.28
C LYS A 2 -1.56 -12.63 18.06
N ILE A 3 -1.01 -11.50 18.49
CA ILE A 3 0.44 -11.22 18.52
C ILE A 3 0.93 -11.25 19.97
N TYR A 4 1.90 -12.12 20.26
CA TYR A 4 2.57 -12.24 21.56
C TYR A 4 3.89 -11.44 21.57
N LYS A 5 4.46 -11.22 22.76
CA LYS A 5 5.68 -10.42 22.97
C LYS A 5 6.88 -10.90 22.14
N ASP A 6 6.98 -12.21 21.98
CA ASP A 6 8.04 -12.92 21.30
C ASP A 6 7.61 -13.42 19.90
N THR A 7 6.44 -13.00 19.39
CA THR A 7 6.00 -13.39 18.05
C THR A 7 6.92 -12.83 16.98
N LYS A 8 7.41 -13.72 16.13
CA LYS A 8 8.06 -13.37 14.87
C LYS A 8 7.08 -13.52 13.72
N VAL A 9 7.05 -12.53 12.84
CA VAL A 9 6.23 -12.54 11.62
C VAL A 9 7.14 -12.67 10.42
N TYR A 10 6.90 -13.69 9.60
CA TYR A 10 7.64 -13.97 8.37
C TYR A 10 6.74 -13.69 7.18
N VAL A 11 7.17 -12.81 6.28
CA VAL A 11 6.38 -12.35 5.14
C VAL A 11 6.98 -12.89 3.85
N GLN A 12 6.33 -13.90 3.26
CA GLN A 12 6.81 -14.51 2.02
C GLN A 12 6.70 -13.53 0.86
N CYS A 13 7.80 -13.33 0.13
CA CYS A 13 7.86 -12.43 -1.01
C CYS A 13 8.73 -13.01 -2.13
N ALA A 14 8.46 -12.66 -3.39
CA ALA A 14 9.30 -13.07 -4.52
C ALA A 14 10.55 -12.18 -4.59
N ALA A 15 11.73 -12.80 -4.68
CA ALA A 15 13.01 -12.08 -4.76
C ALA A 15 13.13 -11.23 -6.04
N GLY A 16 13.65 -10.01 -5.91
CA GLY A 16 13.95 -9.11 -7.03
C GLY A 16 12.75 -8.57 -7.84
N LEU A 17 11.50 -8.84 -7.42
CA LEU A 17 10.31 -8.46 -8.17
C LEU A 17 9.77 -7.07 -7.77
N ALA A 18 9.71 -6.14 -8.72
CA ALA A 18 9.14 -4.81 -8.53
C ALA A 18 7.68 -4.72 -9.04
N THR A 19 6.70 -5.05 -8.20
CA THR A 19 5.25 -4.91 -8.49
C THR A 19 4.48 -4.50 -7.22
N GLY A 20 3.18 -4.19 -7.35
CA GLY A 20 2.36 -3.72 -6.22
C GLY A 20 2.24 -4.70 -5.04
N GLY A 21 2.23 -6.01 -5.31
CA GLY A 21 2.15 -7.04 -4.26
C GLY A 21 3.38 -7.04 -3.32
N PRO A 22 4.60 -7.20 -3.85
CA PRO A 22 5.84 -7.04 -3.07
C PRO A 22 5.92 -5.70 -2.32
N GLU A 23 5.49 -4.59 -2.91
CA GLU A 23 5.47 -3.29 -2.23
C GLU A 23 4.56 -3.32 -0.99
N LEU A 24 3.33 -3.82 -1.13
CA LEU A 24 2.40 -4.00 -0.01
C LEU A 24 2.98 -4.87 1.12
N LEU A 25 3.67 -5.96 0.77
CA LEU A 25 4.29 -6.84 1.77
C LEU A 25 5.39 -6.12 2.57
N HIS A 26 6.13 -5.21 1.94
CA HIS A 26 7.11 -4.37 2.64
C HIS A 26 6.45 -3.30 3.50
N GLN A 27 5.39 -2.67 3.00
CA GLN A 27 4.59 -1.70 3.76
C GLN A 27 4.03 -2.35 5.04
N PHE A 28 3.52 -3.57 4.92
CA PHE A 28 3.06 -4.38 6.06
C PHE A 28 4.17 -4.68 7.07
N ALA A 29 5.30 -5.22 6.61
CA ALA A 29 6.42 -5.54 7.50
C ALA A 29 6.98 -4.29 8.19
N SER A 30 7.05 -3.17 7.47
CA SER A 30 7.45 -1.86 8.02
C SER A 30 6.55 -1.44 9.16
N TYR A 31 5.24 -1.54 8.95
CA TYR A 31 4.25 -1.21 9.96
C TYR A 31 4.33 -2.13 11.18
N LEU A 32 4.57 -3.44 11.00
CA LEU A 32 4.76 -4.34 12.15
C LEU A 32 5.98 -3.97 13.00
N ILE A 33 7.09 -3.59 12.37
CA ILE A 33 8.32 -3.18 13.07
C ILE A 33 8.08 -1.91 13.88
N SER A 34 7.31 -0.96 13.35
CA SER A 34 6.92 0.26 14.09
C SER A 34 6.02 -0.03 15.28
N ARG A 35 5.30 -1.15 15.22
CA ARG A 35 4.51 -1.69 16.34
C ARG A 35 5.35 -2.56 17.28
N GLY A 36 6.68 -2.55 17.15
CA GLY A 36 7.59 -3.31 18.01
C GLY A 36 7.60 -4.82 17.74
N VAL A 37 6.96 -5.28 16.67
CA VAL A 37 6.93 -6.70 16.29
C VAL A 37 8.16 -7.06 15.49
N SER A 38 8.73 -8.24 15.77
CA SER A 38 9.85 -8.78 14.99
C SER A 38 9.35 -9.32 13.65
N ALA A 39 9.34 -8.48 12.61
CA ALA A 39 8.93 -8.87 11.26
C ALA A 39 10.13 -9.03 10.31
N TYR A 40 10.07 -10.05 9.45
CA TYR A 40 11.13 -10.39 8.50
C TYR A 40 10.55 -10.69 7.12
N MET A 41 11.22 -10.25 6.07
CA MET A 41 10.95 -10.74 4.72
C MET A 41 11.52 -12.14 4.55
N LEU A 42 10.72 -13.06 3.99
CA LEU A 42 11.12 -14.41 3.60
C LEU A 42 11.11 -14.49 2.08
N TYR A 43 12.28 -14.27 1.46
CA TYR A 43 12.37 -14.23 0.01
C TYR A 43 12.42 -15.62 -0.61
N THR A 44 11.64 -15.80 -1.67
CA THR A 44 11.52 -17.06 -2.41
C THR A 44 11.82 -16.84 -3.90
N GLY A 45 12.22 -17.90 -4.59
CA GLY A 45 12.61 -17.85 -6.00
C GLY A 45 14.12 -17.98 -6.21
N LYS A 46 14.67 -17.21 -7.16
CA LYS A 46 16.09 -17.32 -7.53
C LYS A 46 16.96 -16.78 -6.39
N LYS A 47 17.90 -17.60 -5.91
CA LYS A 47 18.92 -17.15 -4.95
C LYS A 47 19.79 -16.07 -5.60
N CYS A 48 19.90 -14.94 -4.93
CA CYS A 48 20.80 -13.85 -5.27
C CYS A 48 21.41 -13.29 -3.97
N GLU A 49 22.54 -12.59 -4.08
CA GLU A 49 23.23 -12.02 -2.92
C GLU A 49 22.39 -10.95 -2.21
N ASP A 50 21.58 -10.20 -2.97
CA ASP A 50 20.62 -9.24 -2.45
C ASP A 50 19.23 -9.53 -3.02
N PRO A 51 18.32 -10.12 -2.24
CA PRO A 51 16.97 -10.47 -2.71
C PRO A 51 16.02 -9.27 -2.73
N VAL A 52 16.39 -8.15 -2.11
CA VAL A 52 15.57 -6.95 -1.99
C VAL A 52 15.70 -6.11 -3.25
N CYS A 53 14.59 -5.85 -3.94
CA CYS A 53 14.60 -4.90 -5.04
C CYS A 53 14.95 -3.49 -4.52
N ASP A 54 15.79 -2.75 -5.26
CA ASP A 54 16.25 -1.40 -4.85
C ASP A 54 15.12 -0.47 -4.44
N CYS A 55 13.98 -0.55 -5.14
CA CYS A 55 12.82 0.28 -4.85
C CYS A 55 12.16 0.01 -3.48
N TYR A 56 12.53 -1.05 -2.76
CA TYR A 56 12.00 -1.38 -1.43
C TYR A 56 13.01 -1.25 -0.30
N LYS A 57 14.28 -0.95 -0.60
CA LYS A 57 15.35 -0.85 0.42
C LYS A 57 15.08 0.23 1.46
N HIS A 58 14.34 1.28 1.09
CA HIS A 58 13.96 2.38 1.98
C HIS A 58 13.05 1.94 3.14
N TYR A 59 12.38 0.80 3.05
CA TYR A 59 11.59 0.25 4.17
C TYR A 59 12.48 -0.34 5.28
N HIS A 60 13.76 -0.61 5.01
CA HIS A 60 14.73 -1.14 5.98
C HIS A 60 14.27 -2.41 6.71
N ILE A 61 13.55 -3.30 6.02
CA ILE A 61 13.05 -4.55 6.59
C ILE A 61 14.16 -5.60 6.61
N PRO A 62 14.44 -6.25 7.75
CA PRO A 62 15.36 -7.38 7.78
C PRO A 62 14.76 -8.56 7.01
N TYR A 63 15.61 -9.38 6.41
CA TYR A 63 15.20 -10.60 5.72
C TYR A 63 15.91 -11.83 6.29
N THR A 64 15.32 -13.01 6.09
CA THR A 64 15.84 -14.30 6.56
C THR A 64 15.55 -15.39 5.54
N ASP A 65 16.39 -16.42 5.53
CA ASP A 65 16.21 -17.63 4.71
C ASP A 65 15.53 -18.78 5.50
N SER A 66 15.30 -18.59 6.80
CA SER A 66 14.71 -19.60 7.67
C SER A 66 13.59 -19.04 8.54
N VAL A 67 12.62 -19.92 8.80
CA VAL A 67 11.47 -19.67 9.67
C VAL A 67 11.69 -20.43 10.96
N GLU A 68 11.58 -19.74 12.11
CA GLU A 68 11.62 -20.39 13.41
C GLU A 68 10.32 -21.15 13.66
N ASN A 69 10.47 -22.44 13.98
CA ASN A 69 9.37 -23.37 14.02
C ASN A 69 8.61 -23.36 15.36
N ASP A 70 7.84 -22.30 15.59
CA ASP A 70 7.07 -22.08 16.81
C ASP A 70 5.62 -21.67 16.47
N GLU A 71 4.63 -22.18 17.23
CA GLU A 71 3.20 -21.87 17.03
C GLU A 71 2.83 -20.43 17.41
N LYS A 72 3.69 -19.72 18.14
CA LYS A 72 3.56 -18.28 18.38
C LYS A 72 3.90 -17.48 17.14
N ASN A 73 4.73 -17.99 16.25
CA ASN A 73 5.13 -17.28 15.05
C ASN A 73 4.03 -17.27 14.00
N ILE A 74 4.12 -16.31 13.09
CA ILE A 74 3.17 -16.14 11.99
C ILE A 74 3.93 -16.20 10.67
N LEU A 75 3.38 -16.95 9.72
CA LEU A 75 3.85 -17.02 8.35
C LEU A 75 2.77 -16.48 7.41
N ILE A 76 3.05 -15.34 6.78
CA ILE A 76 2.21 -14.74 5.75
C ILE A 76 2.66 -15.28 4.40
N ILE A 77 1.75 -15.87 3.64
CA ILE A 77 2.00 -16.39 2.30
C ILE A 77 1.07 -15.74 1.28
N SER A 78 1.57 -15.54 0.06
CA SER A 78 0.73 -15.11 -1.07
C SER A 78 -0.14 -16.25 -1.57
N GLU A 79 -1.13 -15.92 -2.38
CA GLU A 79 -1.96 -16.87 -3.12
C GLU A 79 -1.16 -17.83 -4.03
N THR A 80 0.10 -17.53 -4.31
CA THR A 80 0.96 -18.33 -5.20
C THR A 80 1.82 -19.37 -4.47
N ALA A 81 1.87 -19.31 -3.14
CA ALA A 81 2.76 -20.12 -2.30
C ALA A 81 1.99 -21.00 -1.30
N THR A 82 0.80 -21.46 -1.70
CA THR A 82 -0.10 -22.22 -0.81
C THR A 82 0.36 -23.65 -0.54
N ASP A 83 1.34 -24.15 -1.29
CA ASP A 83 1.94 -25.46 -1.05
C ASP A 83 2.57 -25.57 0.35
N VAL A 84 3.01 -24.44 0.90
CA VAL A 84 3.55 -24.31 2.25
C VAL A 84 2.57 -24.78 3.34
N LEU A 85 1.26 -24.77 3.05
CA LEU A 85 0.24 -25.23 3.99
C LEU A 85 0.33 -26.73 4.28
N TYR A 86 0.91 -27.53 3.37
CA TYR A 86 0.97 -28.99 3.47
C TYR A 86 2.27 -29.53 4.09
N HIS A 87 3.09 -28.65 4.66
CA HIS A 87 4.26 -29.01 5.43
C HIS A 87 3.90 -29.15 6.92
N ASP A 88 3.60 -30.39 7.34
CA ASP A 88 3.19 -30.72 8.72
C ASP A 88 4.26 -30.38 9.77
N ASP A 89 5.52 -30.27 9.35
CA ASP A 89 6.64 -29.88 10.21
C ASP A 89 6.67 -28.37 10.48
N LEU A 90 5.99 -27.53 9.69
CA LEU A 90 5.87 -26.09 9.91
C LEU A 90 4.73 -25.76 10.88
N LYS A 91 5.12 -25.42 12.10
CA LYS A 91 4.26 -25.00 13.22
C LYS A 91 3.75 -23.55 13.20
N PRO A 92 4.41 -22.57 12.54
CA PRO A 92 3.89 -21.20 12.52
C PRO A 92 2.44 -21.15 12.05
N ARG A 93 1.69 -20.23 12.66
CA ARG A 93 0.30 -19.93 12.27
C ARG A 93 0.33 -19.26 10.91
N LYS A 94 -0.56 -19.70 10.00
CA LYS A 94 -0.47 -19.34 8.60
C LYS A 94 -1.58 -18.35 8.23
N ILE A 95 -1.24 -17.37 7.41
CA ILE A 95 -2.19 -16.44 6.80
C ILE A 95 -1.96 -16.48 5.29
N ILE A 96 -3.00 -16.76 4.51
CA ILE A 96 -2.94 -16.53 3.06
C ILE A 96 -3.45 -15.12 2.81
N TRP A 97 -2.59 -14.28 2.26
CA TRP A 97 -2.97 -12.95 1.80
C TRP A 97 -3.22 -12.97 0.30
N TRP A 98 -4.48 -12.83 -0.08
CA TRP A 98 -4.96 -12.85 -1.45
C TRP A 98 -4.76 -11.48 -2.09
N LEU A 99 -3.57 -11.31 -2.70
CA LEU A 99 -3.17 -10.05 -3.33
C LEU A 99 -3.70 -9.92 -4.76
N SER A 100 -3.89 -11.06 -5.43
CA SER A 100 -4.30 -11.13 -6.83
C SER A 100 -4.95 -12.49 -7.13
N VAL A 101 -6.27 -12.55 -7.19
CA VAL A 101 -7.05 -13.79 -7.42
C VAL A 101 -6.57 -14.50 -8.69
N ASP A 102 -6.30 -13.77 -9.76
CA ASP A 102 -5.87 -14.38 -11.01
C ASP A 102 -4.49 -15.02 -10.94
N ASN A 103 -3.60 -14.52 -10.06
CA ASN A 103 -2.29 -15.12 -9.90
C ASN A 103 -2.41 -16.55 -9.36
N PHE A 104 -3.35 -16.79 -8.44
CA PHE A 104 -3.67 -18.15 -7.98
C PHE A 104 -3.96 -19.07 -9.18
N PHE A 105 -4.86 -18.66 -10.07
CA PHE A 105 -5.18 -19.47 -11.26
C PHE A 105 -4.01 -19.62 -12.23
N LYS A 106 -3.26 -18.55 -12.52
CA LYS A 106 -2.12 -18.59 -13.45
C LYS A 106 -1.03 -19.53 -12.95
N PHE A 107 -0.70 -19.48 -11.66
CA PHE A 107 0.27 -20.38 -11.06
C PHE A 107 -0.22 -21.83 -11.04
N ASN A 108 -1.49 -22.05 -10.67
CA ASN A 108 -2.08 -23.39 -10.68
C ASN A 108 -2.09 -24.00 -12.09
N ALA A 109 -2.48 -23.24 -13.12
CA ALA A 109 -2.50 -23.68 -14.50
C ALA A 109 -1.08 -23.96 -15.04
N ALA A 110 -0.11 -23.07 -14.79
CA ALA A 110 1.27 -23.25 -15.22
C ALA A 110 1.90 -24.51 -14.63
N ASN A 111 1.56 -24.84 -13.39
CA ASN A 111 2.07 -26.03 -12.74
C ASN A 111 1.30 -27.31 -13.11
N TYR A 112 0.01 -27.22 -13.46
CA TYR A 112 -0.72 -28.36 -14.04
C TYR A 112 -0.06 -28.85 -15.34
N ILE A 113 0.44 -27.93 -16.17
CA ILE A 113 1.20 -28.24 -17.39
C ILE A 113 2.52 -28.97 -17.04
N LYS A 114 3.25 -28.50 -16.03
CA LYS A 114 4.51 -29.14 -15.58
C LYS A 114 4.31 -30.55 -15.00
N ILE A 115 3.16 -30.82 -14.37
CA ILE A 115 2.82 -32.16 -13.87
C ILE A 115 2.72 -33.18 -15.03
N SER A 116 2.33 -32.74 -16.23
CA SER A 116 2.25 -33.62 -17.40
C SER A 116 3.62 -34.05 -17.95
N GLU A 117 4.67 -33.26 -17.70
CA GLU A 117 6.05 -33.53 -18.15
C GLU A 117 6.90 -34.25 -17.07
N ALA A 118 6.61 -33.99 -15.78
CA ALA A 118 7.42 -34.47 -14.65
C ALA A 118 6.91 -35.75 -13.97
N ALA A 119 6.17 -36.60 -14.68
CA ALA A 119 5.64 -37.88 -14.17
C ALA A 119 6.72 -38.92 -13.74
N LEU A 120 8.01 -38.55 -13.75
CA LEU A 120 9.13 -39.42 -13.35
C LEU A 120 9.80 -39.02 -12.03
N GLU A 121 9.59 -37.82 -11.47
CA GLU A 121 10.21 -37.42 -10.19
C GLU A 121 9.21 -36.71 -9.26
N LYS A 122 8.82 -37.43 -8.19
CA LYS A 122 7.76 -37.08 -7.23
C LYS A 122 8.02 -35.81 -6.42
N LYS A 123 7.61 -34.65 -6.92
CA LYS A 123 7.20 -33.49 -6.09
C LYS A 123 5.94 -32.85 -6.67
N PHE A 124 4.78 -33.39 -6.31
CA PHE A 124 3.51 -32.73 -6.60
C PHE A 124 3.43 -31.46 -5.76
N ILE A 125 3.46 -30.29 -6.41
CA ILE A 125 3.09 -29.03 -5.78
C ILE A 125 1.58 -29.10 -5.56
N ARG A 126 1.15 -29.18 -4.30
CA ARG A 126 -0.27 -29.23 -3.91
C ARG A 126 -0.76 -27.80 -3.71
N TYR A 127 -1.91 -27.46 -4.29
CA TYR A 127 -2.54 -26.15 -4.13
C TYR A 127 -3.62 -26.23 -3.07
N TYR A 128 -3.79 -25.12 -2.36
CA TYR A 128 -4.90 -24.96 -1.45
C TYR A 128 -6.22 -25.04 -2.23
N ALA A 129 -7.09 -25.95 -1.83
CA ALA A 129 -8.38 -26.22 -2.46
C ALA A 129 -9.54 -25.82 -1.55
N PHE A 130 -9.33 -24.83 -0.68
CA PHE A 130 -10.34 -24.32 0.25
C PHE A 130 -10.84 -25.39 1.23
N GLU A 131 -9.95 -26.31 1.59
CA GLU A 131 -10.23 -27.37 2.56
C GLU A 131 -10.58 -26.76 3.94
N PRO A 132 -11.82 -26.96 4.46
CA PRO A 132 -12.26 -26.33 5.72
C PRO A 132 -11.47 -26.76 6.96
N GLU A 133 -10.85 -27.94 6.91
CA GLU A 133 -10.00 -28.48 7.98
C GLU A 133 -8.63 -27.81 8.06
N MET A 134 -8.20 -27.09 7.03
CA MET A 134 -6.91 -26.43 7.01
C MET A 134 -6.94 -25.20 7.90
N ARG A 135 -6.10 -25.20 8.94
CA ARG A 135 -6.00 -24.11 9.90
C ARG A 135 -5.21 -22.92 9.32
N VAL A 136 -5.91 -22.02 8.64
CA VAL A 136 -5.33 -20.83 8.00
C VAL A 136 -6.28 -19.64 8.08
N GLU A 137 -5.76 -18.44 8.33
CA GLU A 137 -6.55 -17.19 8.22
C GLU A 137 -6.49 -16.65 6.79
N HIS A 138 -7.58 -16.07 6.31
CA HIS A 138 -7.66 -15.48 4.97
C HIS A 138 -7.67 -13.96 5.04
N TRP A 139 -6.68 -13.32 4.41
CA TRP A 139 -6.66 -11.88 4.22
C TRP A 139 -6.96 -11.54 2.76
N ALA A 140 -7.85 -10.58 2.53
CA ALA A 140 -8.25 -10.13 1.20
C ALA A 140 -7.79 -8.69 0.96
N GLN A 141 -7.06 -8.48 -0.15
CA GLN A 141 -6.60 -7.15 -0.56
C GLN A 141 -7.68 -6.29 -1.23
N SER A 142 -8.74 -6.93 -1.73
CA SER A 142 -9.80 -6.30 -2.52
C SER A 142 -11.16 -6.96 -2.26
N GLU A 143 -12.23 -6.24 -2.53
CA GLU A 143 -13.59 -6.77 -2.52
C GLU A 143 -13.72 -7.94 -3.50
N TYR A 144 -13.06 -7.86 -4.66
CA TYR A 144 -12.96 -8.96 -5.60
C TYR A 144 -12.34 -10.23 -4.97
N ALA A 145 -11.24 -10.10 -4.22
CA ALA A 145 -10.62 -11.23 -3.51
C ALA A 145 -11.53 -11.79 -2.42
N LYS A 146 -12.24 -10.93 -1.68
CA LYS A 146 -13.22 -11.36 -0.67
C LYS A 146 -14.36 -12.16 -1.31
N GLN A 147 -14.95 -11.66 -2.39
CA GLN A 147 -16.03 -12.34 -3.11
C GLN A 147 -15.57 -13.69 -3.67
N PHE A 148 -14.35 -13.74 -4.21
CA PHE A 148 -13.74 -14.98 -4.66
C PHE A 148 -13.61 -16.01 -3.52
N LEU A 149 -13.16 -15.60 -2.34
CA LEU A 149 -13.04 -16.48 -1.16
C LEU A 149 -14.41 -17.02 -0.72
N MET A 150 -15.41 -16.14 -0.62
CA MET A 150 -16.77 -16.52 -0.24
C MET A 150 -17.37 -17.50 -1.26
N PHE A 151 -17.15 -17.27 -2.55
CA PHE A 151 -17.61 -18.17 -3.62
C PHE A 151 -17.00 -19.57 -3.50
N ASN A 152 -15.76 -19.68 -3.02
CA ASN A 152 -15.09 -20.97 -2.78
C ASN A 152 -15.38 -21.57 -1.39
N GLY A 153 -16.36 -21.03 -0.65
CA GLY A 153 -16.84 -21.61 0.60
C GLY A 153 -16.11 -21.16 1.86
N VAL A 154 -15.23 -20.17 1.80
CA VAL A 154 -14.64 -19.54 2.99
C VAL A 154 -15.72 -18.67 3.66
N PRO A 155 -16.08 -18.90 4.94
CA PRO A 155 -17.06 -18.07 5.64
C PRO A 155 -16.58 -16.62 5.73
N GLU A 156 -17.49 -15.66 5.55
CA GLU A 156 -17.15 -14.23 5.62
C GLU A 156 -16.52 -13.84 6.96
N SER A 157 -16.90 -14.50 8.07
CA SER A 157 -16.32 -14.28 9.40
C SER A 157 -14.80 -14.57 9.47
N ASP A 158 -14.32 -15.43 8.58
CA ASP A 158 -12.96 -15.96 8.55
C ASP A 158 -12.08 -15.20 7.54
N ILE A 159 -12.67 -14.23 6.83
CA ILE A 159 -11.99 -13.33 5.91
C ILE A 159 -11.75 -11.99 6.60
N LYS A 160 -10.50 -11.55 6.62
CA LYS A 160 -10.11 -10.19 7.05
C LYS A 160 -9.79 -9.35 5.83
N MET A 161 -10.37 -8.15 5.77
CA MET A 161 -9.96 -7.15 4.79
C MET A 161 -8.66 -6.53 5.27
N VAL A 162 -7.59 -6.71 4.50
CA VAL A 162 -6.30 -6.05 4.69
C VAL A 162 -5.86 -5.59 3.31
N THR A 163 -6.18 -4.33 3.01
CA THR A 163 -6.03 -3.72 1.68
C THR A 163 -4.62 -3.18 1.47
N ASP A 164 -4.43 -2.21 0.58
CA ASP A 164 -3.14 -1.57 0.31
C ASP A 164 -3.28 -0.06 0.15
N TYR A 165 -2.14 0.63 0.10
CA TYR A 165 -2.05 2.03 -0.24
C TYR A 165 -1.03 2.30 -1.35
N LEU A 166 -1.27 3.36 -2.12
CA LEU A 166 -0.36 3.79 -3.19
C LEU A 166 1.03 4.18 -2.67
N ASN A 167 2.00 4.23 -3.57
CA ASN A 167 3.30 4.79 -3.26
C ASN A 167 3.16 6.26 -2.83
N LEU A 168 3.89 6.65 -1.79
CA LEU A 168 3.73 7.94 -1.14
C LEU A 168 4.01 9.14 -2.06
N ILE A 169 4.79 8.96 -3.13
CA ILE A 169 5.04 10.03 -4.12
C ILE A 169 3.74 10.60 -4.72
N PHE A 170 2.70 9.77 -4.87
CA PHE A 170 1.39 10.20 -5.38
C PHE A 170 0.56 10.94 -4.31
N LEU A 171 0.79 10.64 -3.03
CA LEU A 171 0.10 11.27 -1.90
C LEU A 171 0.79 12.57 -1.44
N ASP A 172 2.12 12.61 -1.48
CA ASP A 172 2.93 13.81 -1.23
C ASP A 172 2.53 14.93 -2.20
N ASP A 173 2.44 14.60 -3.49
CA ASP A 173 2.05 15.58 -4.50
C ASP A 173 0.60 16.07 -4.30
N LEU A 174 -0.33 15.16 -3.98
CA LEU A 174 -1.71 15.53 -3.67
C LEU A 174 -1.77 16.56 -2.53
N VAL A 175 -0.99 16.37 -1.46
CA VAL A 175 -0.93 17.31 -0.33
C VAL A 175 -0.25 18.61 -0.70
N ALA A 176 0.87 18.57 -1.42
CA ALA A 176 1.57 19.76 -1.88
C ALA A 176 0.65 20.68 -2.71
N LYS A 177 -0.31 20.10 -3.44
CA LYS A 177 -1.22 20.85 -4.34
C LYS A 177 -2.59 21.17 -3.78
N ARG A 178 -3.07 20.51 -2.72
CA ARG A 178 -4.34 20.86 -2.04
C ARG A 178 -4.38 22.30 -1.50
N GLY A 179 -3.26 23.05 -1.54
CA GLY A 179 -3.18 24.47 -1.22
C GLY A 179 -2.48 25.36 -2.27
N THR A 180 -2.08 24.85 -3.43
CA THR A 180 -1.39 25.65 -4.47
C THR A 180 -2.22 25.73 -5.75
N HIS A 181 -2.37 26.95 -6.28
CA HIS A 181 -2.98 27.21 -7.59
C HIS A 181 -1.99 27.00 -8.74
N GLU A 182 -1.10 26.00 -8.64
CA GLU A 182 -0.25 25.66 -9.78
C GLU A 182 -1.09 24.94 -10.84
N GLU A 183 -1.52 25.71 -11.85
CA GLU A 183 -2.19 25.19 -13.04
C GLU A 183 -1.21 24.37 -13.87
N ILE A 184 -1.12 23.06 -13.58
CA ILE A 184 -0.52 22.13 -14.54
C ILE A 184 -1.49 22.05 -15.73
N LEU A 185 -1.04 22.53 -16.89
CA LEU A 185 -1.82 22.47 -18.11
C LEU A 185 -2.01 21.00 -18.53
N LYS A 186 -3.23 20.51 -18.37
CA LYS A 186 -3.67 19.19 -18.83
C LYS A 186 -3.78 19.15 -20.36
N GLU A 187 -3.33 18.07 -20.95
CA GLU A 187 -3.29 17.81 -22.40
C GLU A 187 -4.35 16.78 -22.80
N ASP A 188 -4.93 16.98 -23.98
CA ASP A 188 -5.86 16.05 -24.64
C ASP A 188 -5.12 14.80 -25.14
N MET A 189 -4.72 13.95 -24.20
CA MET A 189 -4.12 12.65 -24.45
C MET A 189 -4.75 11.58 -23.58
N VAL A 190 -4.73 10.34 -24.08
CA VAL A 190 -5.13 9.15 -23.35
C VAL A 190 -3.90 8.34 -22.98
N LEU A 191 -3.73 8.09 -21.68
CA LEU A 191 -2.75 7.14 -21.17
C LEU A 191 -3.37 5.75 -21.00
N PHE A 192 -2.56 4.70 -21.18
CA PHE A 192 -2.98 3.32 -20.97
C PHE A 192 -1.79 2.43 -20.60
N ASN A 193 -2.06 1.27 -19.98
CA ASN A 193 -1.04 0.28 -19.68
C ASN A 193 -0.99 -0.80 -20.78
N PRO A 194 0.03 -0.83 -21.67
CA PRO A 194 0.09 -1.82 -22.74
C PRO A 194 0.34 -3.25 -22.25
N LYS A 195 0.69 -3.46 -20.97
CA LYS A 195 0.84 -4.81 -20.41
C LYS A 195 -0.50 -5.48 -20.07
N LYS A 196 -1.61 -4.74 -20.12
CA LYS A 196 -2.94 -5.26 -19.78
C LYS A 196 -4.00 -4.75 -20.77
N GLY A 197 -4.78 -5.65 -21.37
CA GLY A 197 -5.90 -5.25 -22.24
C GLY A 197 -5.48 -4.54 -23.54
N LEU A 198 -4.26 -4.78 -24.02
CA LEU A 198 -3.73 -4.12 -25.21
C LEU A 198 -4.56 -4.39 -26.47
N GLU A 199 -5.02 -5.63 -26.66
CA GLU A 199 -5.83 -6.03 -27.81
C GLU A 199 -7.08 -5.16 -27.96
N PHE A 200 -7.84 -4.97 -26.87
CA PHE A 200 -9.01 -4.11 -26.90
C PHE A 200 -8.64 -2.64 -27.06
N THR A 201 -7.58 -2.18 -26.38
CA THR A 201 -7.08 -0.81 -26.53
C THR A 201 -6.68 -0.49 -27.97
N GLN A 202 -6.08 -1.44 -28.70
CA GLN A 202 -5.75 -1.26 -30.12
C GLN A 202 -6.98 -1.00 -30.98
N LYS A 203 -8.10 -1.68 -30.71
CA LYS A 203 -9.36 -1.41 -31.43
C LYS A 203 -9.87 0.02 -31.20
N LEU A 204 -9.70 0.56 -29.98
CA LEU A 204 -10.02 1.96 -29.68
C LEU A 204 -9.11 2.92 -30.47
N MET A 205 -7.81 2.61 -30.55
CA MET A 205 -6.83 3.39 -31.30
C MET A 205 -7.12 3.39 -32.81
N GLU A 206 -7.52 2.24 -33.36
CA GLU A 206 -7.92 2.12 -34.77
C GLU A 206 -9.22 2.88 -35.08
N TYR A 207 -10.18 2.87 -34.15
CA TYR A 207 -11.45 3.59 -34.31
C TYR A 207 -11.28 5.12 -34.18
N ALA A 208 -10.34 5.57 -33.36
CA ALA A 208 -10.09 6.99 -33.11
C ALA A 208 -8.60 7.36 -33.28
N PRO A 209 -8.09 7.35 -34.53
CA PRO A 209 -6.71 7.69 -34.82
C PRO A 209 -6.40 9.20 -34.63
N ASP A 210 -7.44 10.02 -34.46
CA ASP A 210 -7.36 11.45 -34.14
C ASP A 210 -6.96 11.71 -32.68
N ILE A 211 -7.15 10.74 -31.78
CA ILE A 211 -6.79 10.88 -30.37
C ILE A 211 -5.29 10.61 -30.18
N THR A 212 -4.65 11.41 -29.33
CA THR A 212 -3.26 11.15 -28.90
C THR A 212 -3.24 10.03 -27.86
N TRP A 213 -2.79 8.84 -28.25
CA TRP A 213 -2.63 7.67 -27.37
C TRP A 213 -1.18 7.52 -26.92
N LYS A 214 -0.94 7.49 -25.60
CA LYS A 214 0.41 7.37 -25.05
C LYS A 214 0.51 6.19 -24.07
N PRO A 215 1.34 5.17 -24.36
CA PRO A 215 1.50 4.03 -23.46
C PRO A 215 2.34 4.40 -22.24
N ILE A 216 1.98 3.84 -21.08
CA ILE A 216 2.81 3.84 -19.86
C ILE A 216 3.68 2.58 -19.91
N ILE A 217 4.90 2.70 -20.45
CA ILE A 217 5.83 1.59 -20.59
C ILE A 217 7.27 2.03 -20.34
N ASN A 218 8.04 1.21 -19.61
CA ASN A 218 9.44 1.47 -19.27
C ASN A 218 9.67 2.83 -18.59
N MET A 219 8.68 3.31 -17.84
CA MET A 219 8.75 4.54 -17.07
C MET A 219 9.11 4.24 -15.61
N THR A 220 9.95 5.09 -15.03
CA THR A 220 10.13 5.21 -13.58
C THR A 220 8.85 5.72 -12.93
N ARG A 221 8.70 5.54 -11.61
CA ARG A 221 7.53 6.05 -10.86
C ARG A 221 7.34 7.57 -11.04
N ALA A 222 8.44 8.33 -11.05
CA ALA A 222 8.40 9.77 -11.30
C ALA A 222 7.93 10.10 -12.72
N GLU A 223 8.35 9.35 -13.74
CA GLU A 223 7.88 9.57 -15.12
C GLU A 223 6.42 9.18 -15.33
N VAL A 224 5.94 8.12 -14.64
CA VAL A 224 4.52 7.75 -14.60
C VAL A 224 3.71 8.91 -14.02
N LEU A 225 4.11 9.39 -12.84
CA LEU A 225 3.50 10.52 -12.16
C LEU A 225 3.41 11.76 -13.07
N GLN A 226 4.52 12.15 -13.69
CA GLN A 226 4.57 13.29 -14.61
C GLN A 226 3.68 13.10 -15.85
N SER A 227 3.59 11.86 -16.35
CA SER A 227 2.71 11.56 -17.49
C SER A 227 1.23 11.67 -17.08
N LEU A 228 0.85 11.08 -15.95
CA LEU A 228 -0.51 11.14 -15.42
C LEU A 228 -0.93 12.58 -15.07
N TYR A 229 0.00 13.41 -14.60
CA TYR A 229 -0.27 14.84 -14.40
C TYR A 229 -0.63 15.56 -15.68
N ARG A 230 0.04 15.26 -16.78
CA ARG A 230 -0.24 15.94 -18.05
C ARG A 230 -1.48 15.40 -18.73
N ALA A 231 -1.82 14.13 -18.59
CA ALA A 231 -2.95 13.56 -19.30
C ALA A 231 -4.32 13.94 -18.69
N LYS A 232 -5.28 14.28 -19.56
CA LYS A 232 -6.69 14.40 -19.16
C LYS A 232 -7.37 13.06 -18.91
N VAL A 233 -6.99 12.02 -19.65
CA VAL A 233 -7.69 10.72 -19.59
C VAL A 233 -6.70 9.58 -19.38
N TYR A 234 -7.08 8.64 -18.53
CA TYR A 234 -6.44 7.34 -18.39
C TYR A 234 -7.48 6.25 -18.64
N ILE A 235 -7.13 5.25 -19.45
CA ILE A 235 -7.96 4.07 -19.68
C ILE A 235 -7.33 2.80 -19.15
N ASP A 236 -8.17 1.90 -18.63
CA ASP A 236 -7.76 0.55 -18.25
C ASP A 236 -8.85 -0.48 -18.57
N PHE A 237 -8.71 -1.13 -19.72
CA PHE A 237 -9.52 -2.28 -20.13
C PHE A 237 -8.79 -3.62 -19.89
N GLY A 238 -7.73 -3.60 -19.08
CA GLY A 238 -7.05 -4.78 -18.60
C GLY A 238 -7.93 -5.63 -17.68
N ASN A 239 -7.43 -6.81 -17.30
CA ASN A 239 -8.02 -7.50 -16.16
C ASN A 239 -7.45 -6.95 -14.86
N HIS A 240 -8.31 -6.78 -13.85
CA HIS A 240 -7.97 -6.27 -12.52
C HIS A 240 -8.01 -7.45 -11.54
N PRO A 241 -6.90 -8.18 -11.35
CA PRO A 241 -6.90 -9.41 -10.56
C PRO A 241 -7.02 -9.16 -9.05
N GLY A 242 -6.87 -7.90 -8.65
CA GLY A 242 -7.07 -7.34 -7.32
C GLY A 242 -7.25 -5.82 -7.49
N LYS A 243 -7.15 -5.06 -6.41
CA LYS A 243 -7.28 -3.60 -6.46
C LYS A 243 -6.02 -2.98 -7.08
N ASP A 244 -6.13 -2.61 -8.35
CA ASP A 244 -5.02 -2.12 -9.17
C ASP A 244 -4.53 -0.71 -8.76
N ARG A 245 -3.25 -0.42 -9.04
CA ARG A 245 -2.59 0.84 -8.66
C ARG A 245 -2.77 1.96 -9.69
N LEU A 246 -2.52 1.69 -10.97
CA LEU A 246 -2.54 2.73 -12.02
C LEU A 246 -3.86 3.50 -12.13
N PRO A 247 -5.06 2.89 -12.03
CA PRO A 247 -6.31 3.65 -12.01
C PRO A 247 -6.41 4.62 -10.83
N ARG A 248 -5.90 4.24 -9.65
CA ARG A 248 -5.85 5.11 -8.47
C ARG A 248 -4.83 6.23 -8.66
N GLU A 249 -3.63 5.89 -9.12
CA GLU A 249 -2.56 6.84 -9.44
C GLU A 249 -3.05 7.89 -10.45
N ALA A 250 -3.79 7.45 -11.48
CA ALA A 250 -4.39 8.34 -12.46
C ALA A 250 -5.44 9.27 -11.86
N ALA A 251 -6.34 8.74 -11.03
CA ALA A 251 -7.37 9.56 -10.37
C ALA A 251 -6.75 10.63 -9.47
N VAL A 252 -5.78 10.29 -8.61
CA VAL A 252 -5.12 11.28 -7.74
C VAL A 252 -4.26 12.28 -8.50
N SER A 253 -3.73 11.92 -9.67
CA SER A 253 -3.09 12.85 -10.59
C SER A 253 -4.08 13.69 -11.40
N GLY A 254 -5.39 13.57 -11.17
CA GLY A 254 -6.45 14.34 -11.81
C GLY A 254 -6.82 13.88 -13.21
N ALA A 255 -6.43 12.69 -13.65
CA ALA A 255 -6.91 12.15 -14.92
C ALA A 255 -8.34 11.60 -14.74
N VAL A 256 -9.20 11.79 -15.75
CA VAL A 256 -10.48 11.10 -15.87
C VAL A 256 -10.19 9.63 -16.15
N VAL A 257 -10.60 8.76 -15.23
CA VAL A 257 -10.35 7.32 -15.30
C VAL A 257 -11.54 6.62 -15.94
N ILE A 258 -11.31 5.90 -17.04
CA ILE A 258 -12.31 5.07 -17.72
C ILE A 258 -11.83 3.62 -17.68
N THR A 259 -12.66 2.70 -17.18
CA THR A 259 -12.24 1.31 -17.01
C THR A 259 -13.17 0.32 -17.69
N GLY A 260 -12.66 -0.89 -17.87
CA GLY A 260 -13.49 -2.08 -18.09
C GLY A 260 -14.29 -2.48 -16.84
N LYS A 261 -14.90 -3.66 -16.89
CA LYS A 261 -15.65 -4.27 -15.78
C LYS A 261 -15.12 -5.63 -15.32
N ARG A 262 -13.96 -6.06 -15.83
CA ARG A 262 -13.37 -7.37 -15.49
C ARG A 262 -12.63 -7.33 -14.15
N GLY A 263 -12.80 -8.39 -13.36
CA GLY A 263 -12.19 -8.50 -12.04
C GLY A 263 -12.61 -7.37 -11.10
N ALA A 264 -11.66 -6.81 -10.35
CA ALA A 264 -11.90 -5.74 -9.39
C ALA A 264 -12.45 -4.44 -10.01
N ALA A 265 -12.22 -4.19 -11.31
CA ALA A 265 -12.81 -3.03 -11.99
C ALA A 265 -14.34 -3.11 -12.07
N GLY A 266 -14.93 -4.31 -11.96
CA GLY A 266 -16.37 -4.52 -12.06
C GLY A 266 -17.17 -4.03 -10.86
N ASN A 267 -16.55 -3.89 -9.68
CA ASN A 267 -17.25 -3.49 -8.46
C ASN A 267 -16.97 -2.04 -8.08
N SER A 268 -17.85 -1.42 -7.30
CA SER A 268 -17.76 -0.02 -6.88
C SER A 268 -16.91 0.20 -5.63
N VAL A 269 -16.30 -0.85 -5.07
CA VAL A 269 -15.49 -0.78 -3.84
C VAL A 269 -14.00 -0.64 -4.19
N ASP A 270 -13.51 -1.49 -5.09
CA ASP A 270 -12.10 -1.52 -5.49
C ASP A 270 -11.76 -0.40 -6.48
N VAL A 271 -12.69 -0.07 -7.38
CA VAL A 271 -12.59 1.05 -8.32
C VAL A 271 -13.87 1.89 -8.22
N PRO A 272 -13.96 2.82 -7.25
CA PRO A 272 -15.16 3.62 -6.94
C PRO A 272 -15.34 4.79 -7.91
N VAL A 273 -15.32 4.50 -9.22
CA VAL A 273 -15.73 5.46 -10.26
C VAL A 273 -17.19 5.21 -10.63
N SER A 274 -17.91 6.28 -11.00
CA SER A 274 -19.29 6.16 -11.48
C SER A 274 -19.40 5.18 -12.66
N ASP A 275 -20.50 4.44 -12.72
CA ASP A 275 -20.79 3.49 -13.82
C ASP A 275 -20.76 4.15 -15.20
N SER A 276 -20.95 5.48 -15.29
CA SER A 276 -20.79 6.22 -16.55
C SER A 276 -19.37 6.21 -17.12
N TYR A 277 -18.39 5.81 -16.32
CA TYR A 277 -16.98 5.64 -16.70
C TYR A 277 -16.56 4.16 -16.79
N LYS A 278 -17.50 3.21 -16.62
CA LYS A 278 -17.25 1.77 -16.71
C LYS A 278 -17.95 1.18 -17.93
N PHE A 279 -17.19 0.49 -18.78
CA PHE A 279 -17.70 -0.09 -20.02
C PHE A 279 -17.39 -1.59 -20.10
N GLU A 280 -18.22 -2.33 -20.83
CA GLU A 280 -17.85 -3.68 -21.28
C GLU A 280 -16.73 -3.55 -22.31
N ASP A 281 -15.76 -4.46 -22.28
CA ASP A 281 -14.66 -4.54 -23.23
C ASP A 281 -15.05 -5.33 -24.49
N CYS A 282 -16.13 -4.89 -25.15
CA CYS A 282 -16.66 -5.45 -26.39
C CYS A 282 -16.72 -4.42 -27.54
N ASP A 283 -16.78 -4.90 -28.77
CA ASP A 283 -16.69 -4.05 -29.97
C ASP A 283 -17.87 -3.08 -30.08
N GLU A 284 -19.05 -3.47 -29.56
CA GLU A 284 -20.25 -2.63 -29.52
C GLU A 284 -20.10 -1.42 -28.59
N ALA A 285 -19.20 -1.49 -27.61
CA ALA A 285 -18.96 -0.41 -26.65
C ALA A 285 -17.98 0.65 -27.17
N ILE A 286 -17.16 0.32 -28.18
CA ILE A 286 -16.10 1.19 -28.72
C ILE A 286 -16.59 2.62 -29.04
N PRO A 287 -17.71 2.82 -29.78
CA PRO A 287 -18.16 4.18 -30.10
C PRO A 287 -18.47 5.01 -28.85
N LYS A 288 -19.08 4.39 -27.83
CA LYS A 288 -19.47 5.06 -26.58
C LYS A 288 -18.25 5.39 -25.72
N ILE A 289 -17.26 4.50 -25.68
CA ILE A 289 -15.99 4.73 -24.99
C ILE A 289 -15.28 5.94 -25.60
N VAL A 290 -15.15 5.98 -26.93
CA VAL A 290 -14.50 7.08 -27.65
C VAL A 290 -15.27 8.40 -27.48
N GLU A 291 -16.61 8.35 -27.51
CA GLU A 291 -17.44 9.52 -27.19
C GLU A 291 -17.18 10.04 -25.77
N LYS A 292 -17.09 9.15 -24.78
CA LYS A 292 -16.76 9.51 -23.40
C LYS A 292 -15.36 10.12 -23.28
N ILE A 293 -14.36 9.61 -23.99
CA ILE A 293 -13.01 10.19 -24.03
C ILE A 293 -13.06 11.61 -24.59
N ARG A 294 -13.73 11.82 -25.73
CA ARG A 294 -13.85 13.16 -26.33
C ARG A 294 -14.62 14.13 -25.44
N TYR A 295 -15.66 13.65 -24.76
CA TYR A 295 -16.36 14.43 -23.75
C TYR A 295 -15.42 14.83 -22.60
N ALA A 296 -14.61 13.91 -22.08
CA ALA A 296 -13.64 14.19 -21.03
C ALA A 296 -12.55 15.18 -21.46
N PHE A 297 -12.16 15.21 -22.73
CA PHE A 297 -11.26 16.25 -23.25
C PHE A 297 -11.91 17.63 -23.27
N LYS A 298 -13.13 17.71 -23.80
CA LYS A 298 -13.86 18.97 -23.98
C LYS A 298 -14.37 19.56 -22.66
N GLU A 299 -14.93 18.72 -21.80
CA GLU A 299 -15.63 19.09 -20.57
C GLU A 299 -14.87 18.58 -19.33
N TYR A 300 -13.54 18.60 -19.40
CA TYR A 300 -12.63 18.08 -18.36
C TYR A 300 -12.99 18.60 -16.96
N ASP A 301 -13.16 19.92 -16.82
CA ASP A 301 -13.47 20.56 -15.53
C ASP A 301 -14.81 20.11 -14.94
N LYS A 302 -15.71 19.60 -15.77
CA LYS A 302 -16.99 19.00 -15.33
C LYS A 302 -16.86 17.53 -14.95
N CYS A 303 -15.85 16.83 -15.47
CA CYS A 303 -15.63 15.41 -15.20
C CYS A 303 -14.82 15.20 -13.92
N VAL A 304 -13.81 16.05 -13.66
CA VAL A 304 -12.90 15.89 -12.50
C VAL A 304 -13.64 15.79 -11.16
N PRO A 305 -14.68 16.60 -10.87
CA PRO A 305 -15.44 16.48 -9.62
C PRO A 305 -16.08 15.11 -9.39
N ASP A 306 -16.35 14.33 -10.44
CA ASP A 306 -16.91 12.97 -10.31
C ASP A 306 -15.94 11.99 -9.62
N PHE A 307 -14.66 12.36 -9.47
CA PHE A 307 -13.61 11.53 -8.88
C PHE A 307 -13.23 11.95 -7.45
N SER A 308 -13.89 12.97 -6.86
CA SER A 308 -13.56 13.48 -5.53
C SER A 308 -13.59 12.39 -4.45
N ASP A 309 -14.66 11.59 -4.40
CA ASP A 309 -14.79 10.49 -3.43
C ASP A 309 -13.70 9.43 -3.63
N TYR A 310 -13.34 9.15 -4.89
CA TYR A 310 -12.27 8.21 -5.21
C TYR A 310 -10.93 8.73 -4.70
N ILE A 311 -10.59 9.99 -5.00
CA ILE A 311 -9.36 10.63 -4.54
C ILE A 311 -9.30 10.68 -3.00
N ASP A 312 -10.40 11.04 -2.34
CA ASP A 312 -10.49 11.07 -0.87
C ASP A 312 -10.37 9.68 -0.26
N SER A 313 -10.84 8.64 -0.95
CA SER A 313 -10.65 7.26 -0.51
C SER A 313 -9.17 6.86 -0.60
N VAL A 314 -8.49 7.22 -1.69
CA VAL A 314 -7.06 6.94 -1.91
C VAL A 314 -6.19 7.67 -0.87
N PHE A 315 -6.53 8.92 -0.57
CA PHE A 315 -5.83 9.71 0.45
C PHE A 315 -5.87 9.05 1.84
N ARG A 316 -6.97 8.37 2.18
CA ARG A 316 -7.18 7.69 3.47
C ARG A 316 -6.65 6.25 3.50
N GLU A 317 -6.13 5.71 2.40
CA GLU A 317 -5.64 4.33 2.33
C GLU A 317 -4.57 4.00 3.36
N PRO A 318 -3.55 4.86 3.64
CA PRO A 318 -2.54 4.55 4.64
C PRO A 318 -3.14 4.33 6.04
N LEU A 319 -4.01 5.23 6.50
CA LEU A 319 -4.70 5.08 7.78
C LEU A 319 -5.60 3.84 7.79
N LYS A 320 -6.39 3.65 6.74
CA LYS A 320 -7.28 2.49 6.59
C LYS A 320 -6.49 1.18 6.67
N PHE A 321 -5.36 1.09 5.99
CA PHE A 321 -4.47 -0.06 6.01
C PHE A 321 -3.96 -0.36 7.42
N ARG A 322 -3.49 0.64 8.16
CA ARG A 322 -3.04 0.49 9.57
C ARG A 322 -4.16 -0.07 10.44
N ASN A 323 -5.36 0.51 10.35
CA ASN A 323 -6.53 0.08 11.11
C ASN A 323 -6.99 -1.34 10.76
N GLU A 324 -6.90 -1.72 9.49
CA GLU A 324 -7.19 -3.08 9.01
C GLU A 324 -6.19 -4.09 9.55
N VAL A 325 -4.89 -3.78 9.52
CA VAL A 325 -3.84 -4.62 10.12
C VAL A 325 -4.08 -4.77 11.63
N ASP A 326 -4.37 -3.68 12.33
CA ASP A 326 -4.71 -3.71 13.75
C ASP A 326 -5.96 -4.51 14.08
N SER A 327 -6.98 -4.43 13.23
CA SER A 327 -8.20 -5.22 13.40
C SER A 327 -7.96 -6.70 13.11
N ALA A 328 -7.07 -7.00 12.16
CA ALA A 328 -6.69 -8.36 11.81
C ALA A 328 -5.74 -8.98 12.84
N LEU A 329 -4.95 -8.16 13.55
CA LEU A 329 -3.93 -8.59 14.52
C LEU A 329 -4.24 -8.09 15.94
N GLN A 330 -4.49 -9.01 16.86
CA GLN A 330 -4.74 -8.68 18.27
C GLN A 330 -3.40 -8.52 19.00
N PHE A 331 -2.88 -7.30 19.03
CA PHE A 331 -1.65 -6.96 19.76
C PHE A 331 -1.88 -7.04 21.28
N ASP A 332 -1.00 -7.76 21.97
CA ASP A 332 -0.97 -7.75 23.44
C ASP A 332 -0.45 -6.39 23.94
N THR A 333 -1.08 -5.81 24.97
CA THR A 333 -0.85 -4.42 25.40
C THR A 333 0.56 -4.17 25.93
N GLU A 334 1.30 -5.22 26.33
CA GLU A 334 2.71 -5.12 26.70
C GLU A 334 3.68 -5.16 25.50
N VAL A 335 3.18 -5.36 24.28
CA VAL A 335 3.98 -5.81 23.13
C VAL A 335 4.12 -4.77 22.02
N ALA A 336 3.30 -3.73 21.99
CA ALA A 336 3.33 -2.76 20.90
C ALA A 336 3.15 -1.32 21.39
N LYS A 337 4.21 -0.74 21.95
CA LYS A 337 4.22 0.69 22.25
C LYS A 337 4.20 1.47 20.93
N PRO A 338 3.32 2.47 20.77
CA PRO A 338 3.36 3.34 19.60
C PRO A 338 4.72 4.06 19.48
N THR A 339 5.20 4.23 18.26
CA THR A 339 6.40 5.00 17.94
C THR A 339 6.04 6.48 17.87
N VAL A 340 6.71 7.28 18.69
CA VAL A 340 6.48 8.72 18.83
C VAL A 340 7.52 9.55 18.10
N CYS A 341 7.04 10.62 17.46
CA CYS A 341 7.84 11.76 17.02
C CYS A 341 7.55 13.00 17.88
N ILE A 342 8.61 13.64 18.39
CA ILE A 342 8.52 14.87 19.17
C ILE A 342 8.53 16.07 18.21
N MET A 343 7.51 16.92 18.28
CA MET A 343 7.42 18.19 17.58
C MET A 343 7.73 19.31 18.58
N SER A 344 8.79 20.08 18.39
CA SER A 344 9.18 21.14 19.33
C SER A 344 9.87 22.33 18.63
N CYS A 345 9.64 23.55 19.14
CA CYS A 345 10.24 24.79 18.66
C CYS A 345 11.69 25.00 19.13
N SER A 346 12.10 24.33 20.21
CA SER A 346 13.44 24.48 20.80
C SER A 346 14.09 23.14 21.12
N ASN A 347 15.42 23.10 21.05
CA ASN A 347 16.21 21.93 21.42
C ASN A 347 16.03 21.54 22.90
N ASP A 348 15.89 22.53 23.80
CA ASP A 348 15.72 22.28 25.24
C ASP A 348 14.39 21.60 25.55
N ASP A 349 13.33 21.99 24.83
CA ASP A 349 12.00 21.39 24.99
C ASP A 349 11.93 19.99 24.39
N MET A 350 12.67 19.72 23.31
CA MET A 350 12.82 18.35 22.78
C MET A 350 13.43 17.43 23.83
N LEU A 351 14.49 17.87 24.52
CA LEU A 351 15.15 17.06 25.54
C LEU A 351 14.23 16.79 26.74
N LYS A 352 13.47 17.80 27.20
CA LYS A 352 12.49 17.63 28.28
C LYS A 352 11.38 16.66 27.89
N ALA A 353 10.84 16.79 26.68
CA ALA A 353 9.81 15.89 26.14
C ALA A 353 10.33 14.45 26.02
N ALA A 354 11.55 14.27 25.51
CA ALA A 354 12.21 12.97 25.40
C ALA A 354 12.38 12.29 26.76
N LEU A 355 12.86 13.02 27.77
CA LEU A 355 13.03 12.51 29.13
C LEU A 355 11.69 12.15 29.78
N TRP A 356 10.66 12.96 29.58
CA TRP A 356 9.31 12.66 30.06
C TRP A 356 8.75 11.38 29.45
N LEU A 357 8.84 11.24 28.12
CA LEU A 357 8.36 10.04 27.40
C LEU A 357 9.09 8.78 27.85
N LYS A 358 10.40 8.88 28.11
CA LYS A 358 11.20 7.77 28.63
C LYS A 358 10.71 7.28 30.01
N ASN A 359 10.22 8.18 30.85
CA ASN A 359 9.68 7.86 32.17
C ASN A 359 8.23 7.37 32.13
N ASP A 360 7.39 7.95 31.26
CA ASP A 360 5.99 7.56 31.08
C ASP A 360 5.87 6.12 30.56
N GLY A 361 6.75 5.75 29.63
CA GLY A 361 6.87 4.38 29.17
C GLY A 361 5.71 3.87 28.30
N ARG A 362 4.71 4.69 27.94
CA ARG A 362 3.68 4.29 26.96
C ARG A 362 4.20 4.21 25.53
N TYR A 363 5.30 4.88 25.23
CA TYR A 363 5.78 5.10 23.86
C TYR A 363 7.19 4.55 23.61
N LYS A 364 7.49 4.30 22.34
CA LYS A 364 8.84 4.11 21.82
C LYS A 364 9.30 5.44 21.21
N THR A 365 10.14 6.18 21.92
CA THR A 365 10.67 7.47 21.43
C THR A 365 11.81 7.21 20.46
N GLU A 366 11.60 7.51 19.18
CA GLU A 366 12.60 7.27 18.12
C GLU A 366 12.97 8.54 17.36
N TYR A 367 12.05 9.51 17.27
CA TYR A 367 12.19 10.64 16.35
C TYR A 367 11.94 11.99 17.03
N ALA A 368 12.65 13.01 16.56
CA ALA A 368 12.38 14.42 16.83
C ALA A 368 12.37 15.21 15.53
N LEU A 369 11.34 16.03 15.34
CA LEU A 369 11.17 16.85 14.16
C LEU A 369 11.96 18.16 14.30
N ASN A 370 12.82 18.46 13.33
CA ASN A 370 13.56 19.71 13.28
C ASN A 370 13.93 20.08 11.84
N ASP A 371 13.18 21.01 11.25
CA ASP A 371 13.40 21.49 9.89
C ASP A 371 14.73 22.26 9.71
N ASN A 372 15.32 22.78 10.80
CA ASN A 372 16.57 23.53 10.72
C ASN A 372 17.80 22.64 10.52
N LEU A 373 17.64 21.31 10.59
CA LEU A 373 18.76 20.37 10.58
C LEU A 373 19.09 19.76 9.22
N ASN A 374 18.29 19.96 8.17
CA ASN A 374 18.58 19.44 6.82
C ASN A 374 19.13 17.99 6.84
N GLY A 375 18.51 17.10 7.62
CA GLY A 375 18.91 15.70 7.74
C GLY A 375 20.23 15.42 8.49
N LYS A 376 20.78 16.39 9.25
CA LYS A 376 21.93 16.16 10.13
C LYS A 376 21.46 15.61 11.49
N SER A 377 21.96 14.44 11.87
CA SER A 377 21.85 13.97 13.25
C SER A 377 22.62 14.93 14.16
N ILE A 378 21.95 15.59 15.10
CA ILE A 378 22.66 16.17 16.24
C ILE A 378 22.92 15.05 17.23
N ASP A 379 24.19 14.81 17.55
CA ASP A 379 24.56 14.07 18.76
C ASP A 379 24.17 14.92 19.97
N PHE A 380 22.91 14.83 20.39
CA PHE A 380 22.55 15.22 21.74
C PHE A 380 23.12 14.16 22.66
N MET A 381 24.28 14.47 23.27
CA MET A 381 24.84 13.64 24.32
C MET A 381 23.73 13.36 25.35
N GLN A 382 23.25 12.11 25.39
CA GLN A 382 22.32 11.47 26.35
C GLN A 382 20.96 10.94 25.82
N THR A 383 20.62 11.05 24.53
CA THR A 383 19.39 10.40 23.99
C THR A 383 19.60 9.77 22.60
N ASP A 384 19.22 8.49 22.42
CA ASP A 384 19.27 7.75 21.14
C ASP A 384 18.18 8.19 20.12
N ILE A 385 17.91 9.49 20.01
CA ILE A 385 16.79 10.04 19.20
C ILE A 385 17.30 10.52 17.84
N CYS A 386 16.59 10.13 16.77
CA CYS A 386 16.89 10.53 15.41
C CYS A 386 16.18 11.85 15.05
N PHE A 387 16.93 12.82 14.50
CA PHE A 387 16.36 14.07 14.01
C PHE A 387 15.93 13.93 12.55
N ILE A 388 14.71 14.36 12.25
CA ILE A 388 14.09 14.27 10.92
C ILE A 388 13.44 15.61 10.54
N ASP A 389 13.37 15.92 9.24
CA ASP A 389 12.60 17.06 8.75
C ASP A 389 11.12 16.71 8.57
N THR A 390 10.29 17.73 8.33
CA THR A 390 8.85 17.58 8.11
C THR A 390 8.49 16.62 6.98
N GLY A 391 9.26 16.64 5.88
CA GLY A 391 9.01 15.76 4.74
C GLY A 391 9.23 14.30 5.08
N TYR A 392 10.34 13.99 5.76
CA TYR A 392 10.64 12.64 6.19
C TYR A 392 9.73 12.17 7.33
N ALA A 393 9.36 13.05 8.26
CA ALA A 393 8.36 12.75 9.29
C ALA A 393 7.00 12.36 8.70
N ARG A 394 6.57 13.08 7.66
CA ARG A 394 5.37 12.74 6.89
C ARG A 394 5.50 11.37 6.24
N GLN A 395 6.61 11.09 5.56
CA GLN A 395 6.84 9.79 4.93
C GLN A 395 6.74 8.66 5.97
N LEU A 396 7.47 8.78 7.09
CA LEU A 396 7.44 7.80 8.17
C LEU A 396 6.05 7.64 8.80
N TYR A 397 5.28 8.71 8.93
CA TYR A 397 3.90 8.64 9.43
C TYR A 397 2.98 7.85 8.49
N LEU A 398 3.05 8.13 7.18
CA LEU A 398 2.26 7.43 6.17
C LEU A 398 2.69 5.97 5.97
N GLU A 399 3.97 5.66 6.18
CA GLU A 399 4.46 4.27 6.29
C GLU A 399 4.07 3.61 7.62
N GLY A 400 3.44 4.35 8.53
CA GLY A 400 3.06 3.90 9.87
C GLY A 400 4.24 3.68 10.80
N ARG A 401 5.45 4.10 10.42
CA ARG A 401 6.68 4.07 11.22
C ARG A 401 6.67 5.07 12.36
N ILE A 402 5.98 6.18 12.18
CA ILE A 402 5.50 7.06 13.25
C ILE A 402 4.00 6.86 13.32
N ASN A 403 3.46 6.70 14.52
CA ASN A 403 2.02 6.58 14.72
C ASN A 403 1.50 7.46 15.85
N ARG A 404 2.38 8.20 16.52
CA ARG A 404 2.01 9.26 17.47
C ARG A 404 2.96 10.45 17.34
N PHE A 405 2.41 11.64 17.49
CA PHE A 405 3.15 12.89 17.57
C PHE A 405 2.89 13.57 18.91
N VAL A 406 3.93 14.20 19.45
CA VAL A 406 3.84 14.81 20.78
C VAL A 406 4.46 16.20 20.75
N CYS A 407 3.77 17.17 21.33
CA CYS A 407 4.23 18.55 21.49
C CYS A 407 4.36 18.95 22.97
N GLY A 408 5.38 19.73 23.30
CA GLY A 408 5.58 20.32 24.64
C GLY A 408 4.61 21.46 24.97
N ARG A 409 4.52 21.85 26.25
CA ARG A 409 3.43 22.67 26.85
C ARG A 409 3.59 24.20 26.80
N GLU A 410 4.63 24.77 26.18
CA GLU A 410 4.74 26.24 26.03
C GLU A 410 3.83 26.77 24.89
N ILE A 411 2.54 26.54 25.03
CA ILE A 411 1.56 26.50 23.93
C ILE A 411 0.97 27.87 23.56
N GLU A 412 1.14 28.91 24.37
CA GLU A 412 0.44 30.17 24.09
C GLU A 412 1.02 30.97 22.90
N ASN A 413 2.33 30.85 22.62
CA ASN A 413 2.95 31.68 21.56
C ASN A 413 3.10 30.96 20.21
N ASP A 414 3.07 29.61 20.16
CA ASP A 414 3.43 28.84 18.96
C ASP A 414 2.32 27.90 18.42
N GLN A 415 1.09 27.98 18.92
CA GLN A 415 -0.04 27.13 18.46
C GLN A 415 -0.24 27.15 16.94
N ALA A 416 -0.09 28.31 16.31
CA ALA A 416 -0.27 28.44 14.86
C ALA A 416 0.81 27.68 14.08
N TYR A 417 2.04 27.63 14.57
CA TYR A 417 3.14 26.87 13.96
C TYR A 417 2.87 25.37 13.97
N TYR A 418 2.44 24.82 15.12
CA TYR A 418 2.14 23.39 15.22
C TYR A 418 0.91 22.98 14.42
N ILE A 419 -0.13 23.82 14.38
CA ILE A 419 -1.30 23.56 13.52
C ILE A 419 -0.88 23.52 12.05
N ASP A 420 -0.02 24.43 11.61
CA ASP A 420 0.55 24.42 10.25
C ASP A 420 1.41 23.18 10.00
N LEU A 421 2.24 22.78 10.97
CA LEU A 421 3.07 21.58 10.90
C LEU A 421 2.22 20.30 10.81
N ILE A 422 1.20 20.17 11.66
CA ILE A 422 0.25 19.06 11.66
C ILE A 422 -0.44 18.95 10.29
N ARG A 423 -0.85 20.08 9.72
CA ARG A 423 -1.43 20.14 8.36
C ARG A 423 -0.44 19.71 7.28
N LYS A 424 0.82 20.14 7.38
CA LYS A 424 1.88 19.75 6.42
C LYS A 424 2.19 18.26 6.46
N ILE A 425 2.27 17.70 7.66
CA ILE A 425 2.49 16.26 7.86
C ILE A 425 1.23 15.46 7.51
N GLY A 426 0.05 16.09 7.63
CA GLY A 426 -1.24 15.43 7.41
C GLY A 426 -1.56 14.44 8.52
N ILE A 427 -1.26 14.80 9.78
CA ILE A 427 -1.52 13.95 10.95
C ILE A 427 -3.01 14.00 11.27
N ASP A 428 -3.60 12.84 11.53
CA ASP A 428 -4.97 12.75 12.05
C ASP A 428 -5.07 13.35 13.46
N ASP A 429 -6.20 13.98 13.80
CA ASP A 429 -6.37 14.67 15.09
C ASP A 429 -6.18 13.75 16.32
N GLU A 430 -6.39 12.45 16.16
CA GLU A 430 -6.18 11.44 17.20
C GLU A 430 -4.72 10.98 17.35
N ASP A 431 -3.88 11.25 16.35
CA ASP A 431 -2.48 10.82 16.28
C ASP A 431 -1.50 11.83 16.88
N TRP A 432 -1.98 12.93 17.47
CA TRP A 432 -1.13 13.88 18.19
C TRP A 432 -1.67 14.27 19.57
N GLU A 433 -0.77 14.53 20.50
CA GLU A 433 -1.13 15.06 21.83
C GLU A 433 -0.14 16.12 22.34
N ILE A 434 -0.63 16.93 23.27
CA ILE A 434 0.18 17.86 24.04
C ILE A 434 0.56 17.19 25.36
N ILE A 435 1.86 17.17 25.67
CA ILE A 435 2.35 16.65 26.95
C ILE A 435 2.79 17.79 27.87
N PRO A 436 2.67 17.62 29.20
CA PRO A 436 3.18 18.60 30.14
C PRO A 436 4.72 18.64 30.13
N THR A 437 5.32 19.70 29.58
CA THR A 437 6.73 20.03 29.79
C THR A 437 6.86 20.87 31.06
N GLY A 438 6.64 20.24 32.21
CA GLY A 438 6.73 20.89 33.50
C GLY A 438 7.26 19.92 34.54
N ILE A 439 8.59 19.87 34.68
CA ILE A 439 9.24 19.63 35.97
C ILE A 439 10.03 20.89 36.27
#